data_AF-A0A1S6HA75-F1
#
_entry.id   AF-A0A1S6HA75-F1
#
_cell.length_a   1.000
_cell.length_b   1.000
_cell.length_c   1.000
_cell.angle_alpha   90.00
_cell.angle_beta   90.00
_cell.angle_gamma   90.00
#
_symmetry.space_group_name_H-M   'P 1'
#
loop_
_entity.id
_entity.type
_entity.pdbx_description
1 polymer ?
#
loop_
_entity_poly.entity_id
_entity_poly.type
_entity_poly.pdbx_seq_one_letter_code
_entity_poly.pdbx_strand_id
1 'polypeptide(L)'
;MQITYLNYFLASIISYLGLLVGLIIIKLAPEEHKPGKKYFILLRKILFFLILVPLLLSYKVHFILLIVVLLFVIVLIISNKINLNISARVYFILGIVFYLSSKIFNLFIIESVLIFLYGIPNASLLLKKRNYFDIFIRNLWFFVPVVLLYFI
;
A
#
# COMPACT_ATOMS: atom_id res chain seq x y z
N MET A 1 23.91 -3.31 4.63
CA MET A 1 23.62 -4.65 4.08
C MET A 1 22.93 -4.45 2.74
N GLN A 2 23.41 -5.10 1.68
CA GLN A 2 22.79 -4.98 0.35
C GLN A 2 21.63 -5.96 0.23
N ILE A 3 20.49 -5.51 -0.31
CA ILE A 3 19.32 -6.36 -0.53
C ILE A 3 19.57 -7.20 -1.78
N THR A 4 19.54 -8.52 -1.65
CA THR A 4 19.66 -9.44 -2.78
C THR A 4 18.37 -9.43 -3.61
N TYR A 5 18.47 -9.79 -4.90
CA TYR A 5 17.30 -9.92 -5.77
C TYR A 5 16.23 -10.84 -5.16
N LEU A 6 16.65 -11.99 -4.64
CA LEU A 6 15.75 -12.96 -4.02
C LEU A 6 14.99 -12.34 -2.83
N ASN A 7 15.68 -11.63 -1.94
CA ASN A 7 15.05 -10.98 -0.79
C ASN A 7 14.08 -9.89 -1.23
N TYR A 8 14.46 -9.11 -2.23
CA TYR A 8 13.60 -8.07 -2.81
C TYR A 8 12.30 -8.65 -3.38
N PHE A 9 12.43 -9.69 -4.21
CA PHE A 9 11.30 -10.35 -4.85
C PHE A 9 10.38 -11.05 -3.83
N LEU A 10 10.95 -11.81 -2.89
CA LEU A 10 10.16 -12.46 -1.83
C LEU A 10 9.43 -11.45 -0.95
N ALA A 11 10.09 -10.35 -0.56
CA ALA A 11 9.45 -9.28 0.20
C ALA A 11 8.30 -8.64 -0.60
N SER A 12 8.44 -8.47 -1.92
CA SER A 12 7.37 -7.93 -2.75
C SER A 12 6.13 -8.84 -2.77
N ILE A 13 6.34 -10.16 -2.82
CA ILE A 13 5.26 -11.15 -2.70
C ILE A 13 4.61 -11.04 -1.32
N ILE A 14 5.41 -11.00 -0.25
CA ILE A 14 4.91 -10.88 1.13
C ILE A 14 4.09 -9.60 1.27
N SER A 15 4.60 -8.44 0.86
CA SER A 15 3.87 -7.16 0.88
C SER A 15 2.54 -7.24 0.14
N TYR A 16 2.51 -7.92 -1.01
CA TYR A 16 1.30 -8.10 -1.79
C TYR A 16 0.26 -9.02 -1.12
N LEU A 17 0.72 -10.04 -0.39
CA LEU A 17 -0.15 -11.01 0.29
C LEU A 17 -1.06 -10.38 1.36
N GLY A 18 -0.78 -9.16 1.81
CA GLY A 18 -1.67 -8.42 2.71
C GLY A 18 -3.08 -8.27 2.16
N LEU A 19 -3.21 -8.12 0.83
CA LEU A 19 -4.50 -8.09 0.16
C LEU A 19 -5.21 -9.45 0.25
N LEU A 20 -4.49 -10.55 0.06
CA LEU A 20 -5.04 -11.91 0.20
C LEU A 20 -5.51 -12.17 1.63
N VAL A 21 -4.69 -11.82 2.62
CA VAL A 21 -5.04 -11.96 4.04
C VAL A 21 -6.30 -11.16 4.37
N GLY A 22 -6.40 -9.91 3.89
CA GLY A 22 -7.62 -9.13 4.01
C GLY A 22 -8.84 -9.82 3.42
N LEU A 23 -8.74 -10.34 2.19
CA LEU A 23 -9.82 -11.10 1.54
C LEU A 23 -10.25 -12.33 2.35
N ILE A 24 -9.30 -13.06 2.94
CA ILE A 24 -9.59 -14.22 3.80
C ILE A 24 -10.36 -13.77 5.05
N ILE A 25 -9.92 -12.73 5.74
CA ILE A 25 -10.57 -12.23 6.97
C ILE A 25 -12.04 -11.88 6.71
N ILE A 26 -12.33 -11.14 5.63
CA ILE A 26 -13.71 -10.73 5.33
C ILE A 26 -14.57 -11.92 4.91
N LYS A 27 -13.96 -12.94 4.28
CA LYS A 27 -14.67 -14.17 3.93
C LYS A 27 -15.03 -14.98 5.18
N LEU A 28 -14.19 -14.96 6.22
CA LEU A 28 -14.44 -15.65 7.48
C LEU A 28 -15.45 -14.92 8.37
N ALA A 29 -15.45 -13.59 8.37
CA ALA A 29 -16.34 -12.76 9.20
C ALA A 29 -17.09 -11.69 8.36
N PRO A 30 -17.99 -12.10 7.44
CA PRO A 30 -18.72 -11.15 6.58
C PRO A 30 -19.68 -10.23 7.36
N GLU A 31 -20.15 -10.67 8.53
CA GLU A 31 -21.00 -9.90 9.44
C GLU A 31 -20.32 -8.65 10.00
N GLU A 32 -19.02 -8.70 10.26
CA GLU A 32 -18.25 -7.56 10.81
C GLU A 32 -17.91 -6.51 9.75
N HIS A 33 -18.09 -6.84 8.47
CA HIS A 33 -17.72 -5.98 7.36
C HIS A 33 -18.49 -4.65 7.31
N LYS A 34 -19.82 -4.72 7.48
CA LYS A 34 -20.71 -3.56 7.43
C LYS A 34 -20.40 -2.56 8.55
N PRO A 35 -20.38 -2.95 9.85
CA PRO A 35 -20.05 -2.02 10.94
C PRO A 35 -18.59 -1.56 10.86
N GLY A 36 -17.65 -2.44 10.46
CA GLY A 36 -16.22 -2.14 10.35
C GLY A 36 -15.85 -1.15 9.25
N LYS A 37 -16.72 -0.91 8.27
CA LYS A 37 -16.41 -0.14 7.05
C LYS A 37 -15.81 1.24 7.31
N LYS A 38 -16.35 2.02 8.25
CA LYS A 38 -15.82 3.37 8.56
C LYS A 38 -14.40 3.28 9.12
N TYR A 39 -14.14 2.30 9.97
CA TYR A 39 -12.82 2.04 10.55
C TYR A 39 -11.83 1.57 9.49
N PHE A 40 -12.23 0.68 8.58
CA PHE A 40 -11.37 0.29 7.45
C PHE A 40 -11.02 1.46 6.53
N ILE A 41 -11.97 2.38 6.27
CA ILE A 41 -11.67 3.60 5.49
C ILE A 41 -10.63 4.46 6.19
N LEU A 42 -10.79 4.67 7.50
CA LEU A 42 -9.85 5.47 8.29
C LEU A 42 -8.48 4.81 8.37
N LEU A 43 -8.43 3.51 8.69
CA LEU A 43 -7.21 2.73 8.80
C LEU A 43 -6.44 2.70 7.47
N ARG A 44 -7.14 2.50 6.34
CA ARG A 44 -6.52 2.59 5.01
C ARG A 44 -5.85 3.95 4.77
N LYS A 45 -6.50 5.05 5.15
CA LYS A 45 -5.93 6.39 5.00
C LYS A 45 -4.70 6.57 5.89
N ILE A 46 -4.78 6.17 7.16
CA ILE A 46 -3.67 6.24 8.11
C ILE A 46 -2.47 5.43 7.61
N LEU A 47 -2.69 4.19 7.17
CA LEU A 47 -1.62 3.34 6.65
C LEU A 47 -0.99 3.92 5.38
N PHE A 48 -1.79 4.51 4.49
CA PHE A 48 -1.24 5.21 3.32
C PHE A 48 -0.33 6.38 3.71
N PHE A 49 -0.68 7.14 4.75
CA PHE A 49 0.21 8.18 5.28
C PHE A 49 1.45 7.61 5.92
N LEU A 50 1.31 6.54 6.70
CA LEU A 50 2.44 5.87 7.32
C LEU A 50 3.41 5.28 6.29
N ILE A 51 2.98 4.98 5.07
CA ILE A 51 3.86 4.59 3.95
C ILE A 51 4.63 5.79 3.36
N LEU A 52 4.01 6.98 3.32
CA LEU A 52 4.65 8.15 2.72
C LEU A 52 5.65 8.84 3.67
N VAL A 53 5.36 8.87 4.97
CA VAL A 53 6.16 9.61 5.95
C VAL A 53 7.59 9.07 6.09
N PRO A 54 7.82 7.75 6.34
CA PRO A 54 9.16 7.19 6.48
C PRO A 54 9.97 7.32 5.18
N LEU A 55 9.31 7.17 4.04
CA LEU A 55 9.91 7.41 2.72
C LEU A 55 10.48 8.83 2.64
N LEU A 56 9.64 9.86 2.85
CA LEU A 56 10.07 11.27 2.75
C LEU A 56 11.16 11.64 3.76
N LEU A 57 11.07 11.13 5.00
CA LEU A 57 12.08 11.37 6.03
C LEU A 57 13.44 10.75 5.66
N SER A 58 13.44 9.54 5.09
CA SER A 58 14.66 8.81 4.77
C SER A 58 15.45 9.45 3.61
N TYR A 59 14.75 10.12 2.69
CA TYR A 59 15.36 10.89 1.60
C TYR A 59 15.81 12.31 2.03
N LYS A 60 15.77 12.63 3.33
CA LYS A 60 16.20 13.91 3.90
C LYS A 60 15.52 15.13 3.25
N VAL A 61 14.26 14.99 2.86
CA VAL A 61 13.43 16.10 2.39
C VAL A 61 13.36 17.16 3.50
N HIS A 62 13.53 18.44 3.16
CA HIS A 62 13.42 19.54 4.12
C HIS A 62 12.10 19.46 4.89
N PHE A 63 12.15 19.66 6.21
CA PHE A 63 11.00 19.48 7.11
C PHE A 63 9.77 20.30 6.69
N ILE A 64 9.97 21.56 6.28
CA ILE A 64 8.90 22.43 5.77
C ILE A 64 8.26 21.81 4.52
N LEU A 65 9.08 21.37 3.57
CA LEU A 65 8.61 20.73 2.34
C LEU A 65 7.86 19.42 2.64
N LEU A 66 8.33 18.63 3.61
CA LEU A 66 7.64 17.43 4.07
C LEU A 66 6.24 17.75 4.59
N ILE A 67 6.09 18.76 5.46
CA ILE A 67 4.77 19.18 5.97
C ILE A 67 3.87 19.62 4.81
N VAL A 68 4.39 20.42 3.88
CA VAL A 68 3.63 20.90 2.71
C VAL A 68 3.16 19.73 1.84
N VAL A 69 4.03 18.76 1.56
CA VAL A 69 3.67 17.55 0.79
C VAL A 69 2.61 16.73 1.51
N LEU A 70 2.74 16.51 2.82
CA LEU A 70 1.75 15.76 3.59
C LEU A 70 0.39 16.47 3.60
N LEU A 71 0.35 17.78 3.84
CA LEU A 71 -0.87 18.57 3.78
C LEU A 71 -1.50 18.51 2.38
N PHE A 72 -0.69 18.62 1.33
CA PHE A 72 -1.16 18.48 -0.04
C PHE A 72 -1.82 17.12 -0.30
N VAL A 73 -1.19 16.02 0.14
CA VAL A 73 -1.76 14.67 0.03
C VAL A 73 -3.05 14.54 0.84
N ILE A 74 -3.12 15.13 2.05
CA ILE A 74 -4.36 15.15 2.87
C ILE A 74 -5.48 15.85 2.09
N VAL A 75 -5.21 17.03 1.54
CA VAL A 75 -6.18 17.80 0.75
C VAL A 75 -6.63 17.01 -0.48
N LEU A 76 -5.72 16.35 -1.18
CA LEU A 76 -6.06 15.52 -2.34
C LEU A 76 -6.93 14.29 -1.98
N ILE A 77 -6.71 13.69 -0.81
CA ILE A 77 -7.53 12.57 -0.31
C ILE A 77 -8.91 13.07 0.13
N ILE A 78 -9.02 14.20 0.83
CA ILE A 78 -10.29 14.75 1.30
C ILE A 78 -11.13 15.25 0.13
N SER A 79 -10.50 15.90 -0.85
CA SER A 79 -11.17 16.38 -2.08
C SER A 79 -11.53 15.27 -3.07
N ASN A 80 -11.29 14.00 -2.73
CA ASN A 80 -11.49 12.83 -3.60
C ASN A 80 -10.74 12.90 -4.95
N LYS A 81 -9.76 13.81 -5.12
CA LYS A 81 -8.90 13.86 -6.31
C LYS A 81 -8.01 12.63 -6.39
N ILE A 82 -7.51 12.14 -5.25
CA ILE A 82 -6.91 10.81 -5.14
C ILE A 82 -8.02 9.83 -4.74
N ASN A 83 -8.55 9.13 -5.74
CA ASN A 83 -9.56 8.10 -5.50
C ASN A 83 -8.88 6.80 -5.03
N LEU A 84 -8.69 6.68 -3.72
CA LEU A 84 -8.16 5.47 -3.08
C LEU A 84 -9.05 4.22 -3.28
N ASN A 85 -10.22 4.36 -3.91
CA ASN A 85 -11.07 3.21 -4.25
C ASN A 85 -10.64 2.53 -5.56
N ILE A 86 -9.79 3.17 -6.38
CA ILE A 86 -9.22 2.56 -7.59
C ILE A 86 -7.97 1.78 -7.17
N SER A 87 -8.19 0.55 -6.69
CA SER A 87 -7.15 -0.28 -6.08
C SER A 87 -5.91 -0.47 -6.96
N ALA A 88 -6.09 -0.76 -8.25
CA ALA A 88 -4.99 -1.01 -9.18
C ALA A 88 -3.99 0.18 -9.28
N ARG A 89 -4.49 1.43 -9.33
CA ARG A 89 -3.63 2.62 -9.41
C ARG A 89 -2.85 2.83 -8.12
N VAL A 90 -3.50 2.61 -6.97
CA VAL A 90 -2.82 2.72 -5.68
C VAL A 90 -1.74 1.66 -5.56
N TYR A 91 -2.01 0.41 -5.91
CA TYR A 91 -1.03 -0.67 -5.88
C TYR A 91 0.15 -0.42 -6.84
N PHE A 92 -0.10 0.17 -8.01
CA PHE A 92 0.99 0.64 -8.88
C PHE A 92 1.88 1.68 -8.17
N ILE A 93 1.30 2.69 -7.51
CA ILE A 93 2.07 3.69 -6.74
C ILE A 93 2.83 3.02 -5.58
N LEU A 94 2.20 2.08 -4.86
CA LEU A 94 2.84 1.33 -3.78
C LEU A 94 4.03 0.51 -4.27
N GLY A 95 3.97 -0.03 -5.49
CA GLY A 95 5.12 -0.74 -6.09
C GLY A 95 6.30 0.20 -6.40
N ILE A 96 6.03 1.45 -6.78
CA ILE A 96 7.08 2.49 -6.91
C ILE A 96 7.67 2.81 -5.53
N VAL A 97 6.83 3.00 -4.51
CA VAL A 97 7.29 3.25 -3.13
C VAL A 97 8.13 2.08 -2.61
N PHE A 98 7.71 0.85 -2.88
CA PHE A 98 8.43 -0.37 -2.53
C PHE A 98 9.82 -0.44 -3.19
N TYR A 99 9.94 -0.05 -4.46
CA TYR A 99 11.25 0.07 -5.11
C TYR A 99 12.10 1.18 -4.48
N LEU A 100 11.54 2.36 -4.25
CA LEU A 100 12.28 3.48 -3.65
C LEU A 100 12.75 3.15 -2.23
N SER A 101 11.98 2.36 -1.47
CA SER A 101 12.35 1.93 -0.14
C SER A 101 13.51 0.93 -0.13
N SER A 102 13.67 0.12 -1.19
CA SER A 102 14.72 -0.90 -1.29
C SER A 102 16.14 -0.34 -1.37
N LYS A 103 16.29 0.97 -1.58
CA LYS A 103 17.60 1.64 -1.53
C LYS A 103 18.12 1.79 -0.09
N ILE A 104 17.26 1.68 0.92
CA ILE A 104 17.60 1.83 2.35
C ILE A 104 17.04 0.64 3.12
N PHE A 105 17.90 -0.25 3.63
CA PHE A 105 17.49 -1.53 4.24
C PHE A 105 16.40 -1.41 5.32
N ASN A 106 16.55 -0.49 6.28
CA ASN A 106 15.57 -0.32 7.35
C ASN A 106 14.21 0.17 6.82
N LEU A 107 14.25 1.10 5.86
CA LEU A 107 13.05 1.63 5.22
C LEU A 107 12.35 0.55 4.40
N PHE A 108 13.11 -0.29 3.69
CA PHE A 108 12.58 -1.41 2.94
C PHE A 108 11.72 -2.35 3.80
N ILE A 109 12.22 -2.72 4.99
CA ILE A 109 11.49 -3.59 5.92
C ILE A 109 10.20 -2.89 6.39
N ILE A 110 10.31 -1.64 6.82
CA ILE A 110 9.17 -0.85 7.30
C ILE A 110 8.08 -0.74 6.23
N GLU A 111 8.45 -0.31 5.02
CA GLU A 111 7.51 -0.14 3.91
C GLU A 111 6.90 -1.47 3.47
N SER A 112 7.69 -2.56 3.48
CA SER A 112 7.18 -3.89 3.12
C SER A 112 6.04 -4.32 4.05
N VAL A 113 6.21 -4.08 5.36
CA VAL A 113 5.20 -4.39 6.38
C VAL A 113 4.01 -3.44 6.28
N LEU A 114 4.23 -2.15 6.05
CA LEU A 114 3.15 -1.18 5.93
C LEU A 114 2.29 -1.41 4.70
N ILE A 115 2.88 -1.80 3.56
CA ILE A 115 2.16 -2.19 2.35
C ILE A 115 1.34 -3.46 2.60
N PHE A 116 1.91 -4.45 3.29
CA PHE A 116 1.15 -5.64 3.73
C PHE A 116 -0.06 -5.25 4.58
N LEU A 117 0.16 -4.46 5.64
CA LEU A 117 -0.91 -4.02 6.54
C LEU A 117 -1.95 -3.17 5.79
N TYR A 118 -1.53 -2.35 4.82
CA TYR A 118 -2.43 -1.55 3.98
C TYR A 118 -3.36 -2.44 3.14
N GLY A 119 -2.86 -3.59 2.67
CA GLY A 119 -3.64 -4.53 1.88
C GLY A 119 -4.87 -5.08 2.60
N ILE A 120 -4.78 -5.26 3.91
CA ILE A 120 -5.84 -5.83 4.75
C ILE A 120 -7.13 -4.99 4.72
N PRO A 121 -7.15 -3.72 5.21
CA PRO A 121 -8.36 -2.90 5.16
C PRO A 121 -8.76 -2.52 3.73
N ASN A 122 -7.81 -2.49 2.79
CA ASN A 122 -8.14 -2.19 1.41
C ASN A 122 -8.96 -3.31 0.75
N ALA A 123 -8.59 -4.57 1.00
CA ALA A 123 -9.39 -5.73 0.57
C ALA A 123 -10.83 -5.64 1.10
N SER A 124 -10.99 -5.25 2.37
CA SER A 124 -12.30 -5.02 3.00
C SER A 124 -13.14 -4.06 2.19
N LEU A 125 -12.60 -2.94 1.77
CA LEU A 125 -13.39 -1.91 1.10
C LEU A 125 -13.78 -2.23 -0.35
N LEU A 126 -13.08 -3.18 -0.99
CA LEU A 126 -13.28 -3.52 -2.41
C LEU A 126 -14.40 -4.55 -2.64
N LEU A 127 -14.89 -5.20 -1.59
CA LEU A 127 -15.84 -6.32 -1.64
C LEU A 127 -17.30 -5.94 -1.97
N LYS A 128 -17.52 -4.82 -2.67
CA LYS A 128 -18.83 -4.49 -3.26
C LYS A 128 -19.22 -5.47 -4.39
N LYS A 129 -18.27 -6.20 -4.99
CA LYS A 129 -18.51 -7.18 -6.05
C LYS A 129 -18.06 -8.57 -5.57
N ARG A 130 -18.89 -9.60 -5.79
CA ARG A 130 -18.72 -10.98 -5.28
C ARG A 130 -17.42 -11.69 -5.70
N ASN A 131 -16.64 -11.13 -6.63
CA ASN A 131 -15.51 -11.84 -7.22
C ASN A 131 -14.18 -11.46 -6.56
N TYR A 132 -13.82 -12.20 -5.50
CA TYR A 132 -12.58 -12.02 -4.74
C TYR A 132 -11.32 -12.14 -5.63
N PHE A 133 -11.36 -13.08 -6.59
CA PHE A 133 -10.26 -13.35 -7.50
C PHE A 133 -9.99 -12.16 -8.44
N ASP A 134 -11.03 -11.50 -8.94
CA ASP A 134 -10.88 -10.31 -9.78
C ASP A 134 -10.18 -9.17 -9.04
N ILE A 135 -10.48 -9.00 -7.73
CA ILE A 135 -9.83 -7.99 -6.89
C ILE A 135 -8.34 -8.32 -6.78
N PHE A 136 -8.00 -9.59 -6.54
CA PHE A 136 -6.61 -10.02 -6.45
C PHE A 136 -5.88 -9.88 -7.79
N ILE A 137 -6.46 -10.22 -8.93
CA ILE A 137 -5.78 -10.07 -10.23
C ILE A 137 -5.58 -8.59 -10.60
N ARG A 138 -6.60 -7.75 -10.41
CA ARG A 138 -6.53 -6.34 -10.81
C ARG A 138 -5.45 -5.56 -10.07
N ASN A 139 -4.98 -6.04 -8.92
CA ASN A 139 -3.92 -5.38 -8.14
C ASN A 139 -2.51 -5.90 -8.46
N LEU A 140 -2.36 -6.87 -9.37
CA LEU A 140 -1.05 -7.33 -9.85
C LEU A 140 -0.23 -6.23 -10.52
N TRP A 141 -0.86 -5.09 -10.85
CA TRP A 141 -0.18 -3.87 -11.28
C TRP A 141 0.90 -3.39 -10.29
N PHE A 142 0.85 -3.82 -9.02
CA PHE A 142 1.95 -3.65 -8.06
C PHE A 142 3.29 -4.18 -8.56
N PHE A 143 3.29 -5.34 -9.23
CA PHE A 143 4.53 -5.98 -9.67
C PHE A 143 5.16 -5.30 -10.89
N VAL A 144 4.41 -4.49 -11.64
CA VAL A 144 4.91 -3.78 -12.82
C VAL A 144 6.11 -2.88 -12.46
N PRO A 145 5.98 -1.89 -11.56
CA PRO A 145 7.12 -1.07 -11.15
C PRO A 145 8.16 -1.87 -10.34
N VAL A 146 7.76 -2.86 -9.56
CA VAL A 146 8.70 -3.71 -8.79
C VAL A 146 9.70 -4.41 -9.72
N VAL A 147 9.21 -4.99 -10.81
CA VAL A 147 10.06 -5.70 -11.78
C VAL A 147 10.80 -4.71 -12.69
N LEU A 148 10.10 -3.73 -13.26
CA LEU A 148 10.71 -2.80 -14.22
C LEU A 148 11.79 -1.93 -13.61
N LEU A 149 11.56 -1.39 -12.41
CA LEU A 149 12.51 -0.47 -11.77
C LEU A 149 13.70 -1.21 -11.17
N TYR A 150 13.58 -2.51 -10.85
CA TYR A 150 14.69 -3.28 -10.28
C TYR A 150 15.92 -3.33 -11.20
N PHE A 151 15.71 -3.35 -12.52
CA PHE A 151 16.79 -3.39 -13.51
C PHE A 151 17.40 -2.00 -13.82
N ILE A 152 16.88 -0.94 -13.19
CA ILE A 152 17.39 0.44 -13.27
C ILE A 152 18.19 0.75 -12.00
#